data_AF-A0ABD7V2R3-F1
#
_entry.id   AF-A0ABD7V2R3-F1
#
_cell.length_a   1.000
_cell.length_b   1.000
_cell.length_c   1.000
_cell.angle_alpha   90.00
_cell.angle_beta   90.00
_cell.angle_gamma   90.00
#
_symmetry.space_group_name_H-M   'P 1'
#
loop_
_entity.id
_entity.type
_entity.pdbx_description
1 polymer ?
#
loop_
_entity_poly.entity_id
_entity_poly.type
_entity_poly.pdbx_seq_one_letter_code
_entity_poly.pdbx_strand_id
1 'polypeptide(L)'
;MADMQGVERGGVAARPADHGFFGPGSVTWKVWSYPTSLTVGFQRAVVIEELDPFLVAPVDHTAKIFTKPRQRYDNTLKYFATVAFADSGTAVRAAEMLTRTHAHIHGLEPVSGRPYDANDPAQQLWIHLTAWHSILYAYERFGPGRLTEEEESRYWEECAIAAELQTCAPSAVPRTREGIRRYFEAMRPRLAASEATQYAMEHLLDAHVMYPRMWFFLRPGGWVISRGLRAATLATMPRWQLRLAGIRQSRLTRALIVPVMRLSFHVAALSVTGQLALLKWISPATHPVVEPVLRDVPPHEPVTRTPGEAFAANGVRRPGELHAEFVARRTMHPVPDLPPSAPMAQPIPHHGRRPGGGAVPTSLRRPGRGSTPAGSAVALVDEGSLDR
;
A
#
# COMPACT_ATOMS: atom_id res chain seq x y z
N MET A 1 -3.72 26.79 -4.29
CA MET A 1 -3.62 26.02 -5.56
C MET A 1 -2.52 26.67 -6.37
N ALA A 2 -1.29 26.21 -6.18
CA ALA A 2 -0.15 26.65 -6.99
C ALA A 2 0.10 25.58 -8.06
N ASP A 3 0.38 26.09 -9.24
CA ASP A 3 0.36 25.47 -10.54
C ASP A 3 1.31 24.26 -10.65
N MET A 4 0.75 23.06 -10.87
CA MET A 4 1.46 21.86 -11.36
C MET A 4 1.12 21.59 -12.83
N GLN A 5 0.84 22.63 -13.63
CA GLN A 5 0.66 22.53 -15.07
C GLN A 5 1.82 23.21 -15.80
N GLY A 6 3.01 22.63 -15.65
CA GLY A 6 4.17 22.96 -16.46
C GLY A 6 4.59 21.76 -17.30
N VAL A 7 4.51 21.91 -18.62
CA VAL A 7 5.06 21.05 -19.69
C VAL A 7 4.13 19.94 -20.21
N GLU A 8 3.09 20.33 -20.95
CA GLU A 8 2.67 19.59 -22.15
C GLU A 8 3.17 20.31 -23.40
N ARG A 9 4.34 19.90 -23.90
CA ARG A 9 4.71 20.00 -25.32
C ARG A 9 5.55 18.78 -25.69
N GLY A 10 4.94 17.85 -26.42
CA GLY A 10 5.59 16.90 -27.35
C GLY A 10 6.76 16.04 -26.84
N GLY A 11 6.46 14.77 -26.54
CA GLY A 11 7.22 13.64 -27.11
C GLY A 11 8.56 13.21 -26.50
N VAL A 12 9.11 13.88 -25.48
CA VAL A 12 10.30 13.38 -24.75
C VAL A 12 10.06 13.57 -23.26
N ALA A 13 10.13 12.49 -22.48
CA ALA A 13 10.09 12.58 -21.02
C ALA A 13 11.18 13.55 -20.56
N ALA A 14 10.84 14.51 -19.69
CA ALA A 14 11.82 15.45 -19.17
C ALA A 14 12.97 14.67 -18.52
N ARG A 15 14.20 14.93 -18.97
CA ARG A 15 15.39 14.24 -18.50
C ARG A 15 15.57 14.52 -16.99
N PRO A 16 15.73 13.50 -16.13
CA PRO A 16 15.93 13.71 -14.69
C PRO A 16 17.20 14.53 -14.43
N ALA A 17 17.23 15.32 -13.35
CA ALA A 17 18.41 16.11 -12.99
C ALA A 17 19.57 15.20 -12.56
N ASP A 18 19.30 14.20 -11.71
CA ASP A 18 20.24 13.22 -11.20
C ASP A 18 19.59 11.81 -11.09
N HIS A 19 20.31 10.81 -10.56
CA HIS A 19 19.76 9.45 -10.37
C HIS A 19 18.87 9.28 -9.14
N GLY A 20 18.57 10.36 -8.41
CA GLY A 20 17.92 10.30 -7.11
C GLY A 20 18.82 9.65 -6.06
N PHE A 21 18.22 8.82 -5.21
CA PHE A 21 18.92 8.22 -4.07
C PHE A 21 19.53 6.84 -4.35
N PHE A 22 19.14 6.17 -5.44
CA PHE A 22 19.46 4.76 -5.68
C PHE A 22 20.17 4.50 -7.01
N GLY A 23 19.62 4.98 -8.12
CA GLY A 23 20.20 4.81 -9.46
C GLY A 23 20.17 3.37 -10.02
N PRO A 24 20.64 3.18 -11.28
CA PRO A 24 20.44 1.95 -12.07
C PRO A 24 21.14 0.70 -11.53
N GLY A 25 22.21 0.85 -10.75
CA GLY A 25 22.91 -0.28 -10.12
C GLY A 25 22.31 -0.75 -8.80
N SER A 26 21.27 -0.08 -8.30
CA SER A 26 20.67 -0.37 -6.99
C SER A 26 19.77 -1.59 -6.99
N VAL A 27 19.62 -2.20 -5.82
CA VAL A 27 18.67 -3.31 -5.65
C VAL A 27 17.24 -2.78 -5.66
N THR A 28 17.04 -1.54 -5.22
CA THR A 28 15.78 -0.81 -5.29
C THR A 28 15.31 -0.71 -6.74
N TRP A 29 16.16 -0.25 -7.68
CA TRP A 29 15.76 -0.20 -9.08
C TRP A 29 15.49 -1.59 -9.64
N LYS A 30 16.33 -2.59 -9.33
CA LYS A 30 16.11 -3.99 -9.74
C LYS A 30 14.74 -4.52 -9.30
N VAL A 31 14.34 -4.28 -8.05
CA VAL A 31 13.10 -4.81 -7.48
C VAL A 31 11.90 -3.96 -7.87
N TRP A 32 11.94 -2.66 -7.62
CA TRP A 32 10.80 -1.76 -7.79
C TRP A 32 10.40 -1.54 -9.25
N SER A 33 11.34 -1.67 -10.21
CA SER A 33 11.04 -1.54 -11.64
C SER A 33 10.39 -2.79 -12.23
N TYR A 34 10.47 -3.94 -11.54
CA TYR A 34 9.89 -5.17 -12.03
C TYR A 34 8.35 -5.13 -11.98
N PRO A 35 7.62 -5.71 -12.98
CA PRO A 35 6.17 -5.62 -13.07
C PRO A 35 5.35 -6.06 -11.85
N THR A 36 5.91 -6.88 -10.96
CA THR A 36 5.24 -7.29 -9.71
C THR A 36 5.02 -6.13 -8.76
N SER A 37 5.92 -5.15 -8.78
CA SER A 37 6.00 -4.08 -7.80
C SER A 37 4.80 -3.16 -7.88
N LEU A 38 4.47 -2.65 -9.07
CA LEU A 38 3.32 -1.74 -9.28
C LEU A 38 1.96 -2.46 -9.33
N THR A 39 1.94 -3.79 -9.12
CA THR A 39 0.73 -4.61 -9.18
C THR A 39 0.49 -5.35 -7.86
N VAL A 40 0.87 -6.63 -7.75
CA VAL A 40 0.62 -7.47 -6.58
C VAL A 40 1.40 -6.98 -5.36
N GLY A 41 2.63 -6.49 -5.55
CA GLY A 41 3.44 -5.94 -4.46
C GLY A 41 2.79 -4.71 -3.83
N PHE A 42 2.40 -3.74 -4.66
CA PHE A 42 1.72 -2.54 -4.20
C PHE A 42 0.33 -2.85 -3.62
N GLN A 43 -0.48 -3.70 -4.27
CA GLN A 43 -1.78 -4.11 -3.74
C GLN A 43 -1.64 -4.80 -2.38
N ARG A 44 -0.64 -5.68 -2.22
CA ARG A 44 -0.36 -6.33 -0.93
C ARG A 44 0.02 -5.31 0.15
N ALA A 45 0.84 -4.31 -0.18
CA ALA A 45 1.25 -3.26 0.76
C ALA A 45 0.02 -2.54 1.34
N VAL A 46 -0.80 -1.97 0.45
CA VAL A 46 -1.97 -1.18 0.85
C VAL A 46 -3.06 -2.01 1.50
N VAL A 47 -3.10 -3.33 1.29
CA VAL A 47 -4.07 -4.21 1.96
C VAL A 47 -3.60 -4.63 3.35
N ILE A 48 -2.31 -4.92 3.53
CA ILE A 48 -1.76 -5.34 4.84
C ILE A 48 -1.73 -4.16 5.80
N GLU A 49 -1.46 -2.95 5.31
CA GLU A 49 -1.28 -1.79 6.17
C GLU A 49 -2.55 -1.41 6.96
N GLU A 50 -3.74 -1.66 6.38
CA GLU A 50 -5.06 -1.40 7.01
C GLU A 50 -5.34 -2.23 8.27
N LEU A 51 -4.50 -3.22 8.57
CA LEU A 51 -4.58 -3.99 9.80
C LEU A 51 -4.12 -3.20 11.04
N ASP A 52 -3.42 -2.08 10.89
CA ASP A 52 -3.10 -1.17 12.01
C ASP A 52 -4.29 -0.20 12.26
N PRO A 53 -4.96 -0.26 13.43
CA PRO A 53 -6.08 0.61 13.75
C PRO A 53 -5.78 2.11 13.59
N PHE A 54 -4.56 2.54 13.91
CA PHE A 54 -4.18 3.95 13.82
C PHE A 54 -3.91 4.40 12.38
N LEU A 55 -3.61 3.47 11.49
CA LEU A 55 -3.48 3.73 10.05
C LEU A 55 -4.84 3.78 9.38
N VAL A 56 -5.73 2.81 9.65
CA VAL A 56 -7.04 2.76 8.98
C VAL A 56 -7.94 3.93 9.42
N ALA A 57 -7.77 4.47 10.63
CA ALA A 57 -8.56 5.60 11.13
C ALA A 57 -8.53 6.85 10.23
N PRO A 58 -7.37 7.39 9.79
CA PRO A 58 -7.34 8.49 8.82
C PRO A 58 -7.85 8.08 7.42
N VAL A 59 -7.70 6.82 7.03
CA VAL A 59 -8.25 6.30 5.76
C VAL A 59 -9.78 6.36 5.78
N ASP A 60 -10.39 5.89 6.87
CA ASP A 60 -11.83 5.94 7.12
C ASP A 60 -12.33 7.38 7.22
N HIS A 61 -11.70 8.21 8.06
CA HIS A 61 -12.07 9.62 8.25
C HIS A 61 -12.09 10.40 6.93
N THR A 62 -11.07 10.22 6.08
CA THR A 62 -11.02 10.97 4.83
C THR A 62 -11.90 10.37 3.73
N ALA A 63 -12.23 9.07 3.82
CA ALA A 63 -12.99 8.29 2.85
C ALA A 63 -12.52 8.44 1.38
N LYS A 64 -11.29 8.91 1.15
CA LYS A 64 -10.78 9.22 -0.20
C LYS A 64 -10.55 7.98 -1.04
N ILE A 65 -10.26 6.84 -0.39
CA ILE A 65 -10.17 5.56 -1.09
C ILE A 65 -11.50 5.17 -1.71
N PHE A 66 -12.65 5.57 -1.14
CA PHE A 66 -13.98 5.24 -1.67
C PHE A 66 -14.56 6.31 -2.59
N THR A 67 -14.36 7.59 -2.23
CA THR A 67 -14.93 8.72 -2.98
C THR A 67 -14.11 9.09 -4.21
N LYS A 68 -12.79 8.85 -4.18
CA LYS A 68 -11.84 9.18 -5.25
C LYS A 68 -10.79 8.07 -5.46
N PRO A 69 -11.19 6.79 -5.61
CA PRO A 69 -10.29 5.63 -5.60
C PRO A 69 -9.14 5.74 -6.60
N ARG A 70 -9.44 6.08 -7.86
CA ARG A 70 -8.42 6.21 -8.92
C ARG A 70 -7.40 7.29 -8.62
N GLN A 71 -7.87 8.48 -8.24
CA GLN A 71 -6.97 9.60 -7.94
C GLN A 71 -6.12 9.28 -6.70
N ARG A 72 -6.72 8.66 -5.68
CA ARG A 72 -5.99 8.25 -4.48
C ARG A 72 -4.92 7.21 -4.81
N TYR A 73 -5.27 6.19 -5.60
CA TYR A 73 -4.34 5.15 -6.06
C TYR A 73 -3.18 5.74 -6.88
N ASP A 74 -3.49 6.53 -7.91
CA ASP A 74 -2.50 7.15 -8.80
C ASP A 74 -1.51 8.05 -8.03
N ASN A 75 -2.02 8.85 -7.08
CA ASN A 75 -1.17 9.69 -6.23
C ASN A 75 -0.27 8.89 -5.28
N THR A 76 -0.78 7.82 -4.67
CA THR A 76 0.04 6.97 -3.78
C THR A 76 1.13 6.26 -4.57
N LEU A 77 0.78 5.66 -5.73
CA LEU A 77 1.76 4.99 -6.58
C LEU A 77 2.83 5.96 -7.09
N LYS A 78 2.41 7.17 -7.51
CA LYS A 78 3.31 8.24 -7.92
C LYS A 78 4.29 8.60 -6.82
N TYR A 79 3.83 8.74 -5.57
CA TYR A 79 4.70 9.07 -4.46
C TYR A 79 5.82 8.04 -4.27
N PHE A 80 5.47 6.75 -4.17
CA PHE A 80 6.46 5.68 -4.01
C PHE A 80 7.41 5.58 -5.22
N ALA A 81 6.89 5.70 -6.44
CA ALA A 81 7.73 5.76 -7.63
C ALA A 81 8.68 6.97 -7.61
N THR A 82 8.21 8.12 -7.12
CA THR A 82 9.03 9.33 -7.01
C THR A 82 10.20 9.10 -6.04
N VAL A 83 9.93 8.49 -4.88
CA VAL A 83 10.98 8.14 -3.91
C VAL A 83 12.00 7.15 -4.51
N ALA A 84 11.54 6.17 -5.27
CA ALA A 84 12.41 5.14 -5.85
C ALA A 84 13.22 5.63 -7.07
N PHE A 85 12.65 6.52 -7.90
CA PHE A 85 13.12 6.73 -9.27
C PHE A 85 13.32 8.18 -9.70
N ALA A 86 12.66 9.16 -9.06
CA ALA A 86 12.80 10.54 -9.49
C ALA A 86 14.17 11.11 -9.09
N ASP A 87 14.52 12.26 -9.69
CA ASP A 87 15.65 13.04 -9.23
C ASP A 87 15.49 13.46 -7.75
N SER A 88 16.62 13.66 -7.09
CA SER A 88 16.69 13.89 -5.64
C SER A 88 15.88 15.10 -5.20
N GLY A 89 15.89 16.18 -5.99
CA GLY A 89 15.14 17.40 -5.73
C GLY A 89 13.62 17.19 -5.81
N THR A 90 13.15 16.47 -6.82
CA THR A 90 11.74 16.10 -6.97
C THR A 90 11.27 15.23 -5.80
N ALA A 91 12.09 14.26 -5.37
CA ALA A 91 11.75 13.37 -4.27
C ALA A 91 11.63 14.09 -2.92
N VAL A 92 12.57 14.98 -2.56
CA VAL A 92 12.49 15.72 -1.29
C VAL A 92 11.33 16.72 -1.25
N ARG A 93 11.00 17.37 -2.38
CA ARG A 93 9.82 18.24 -2.49
C ARG A 93 8.51 17.47 -2.33
N ALA A 94 8.44 16.27 -2.90
CA ALA A 94 7.28 15.40 -2.74
C ALA A 94 7.09 14.97 -1.28
N ALA A 95 8.17 14.63 -0.58
CA ALA A 95 8.15 14.27 0.85
C ALA A 95 7.66 15.42 1.74
N GLU A 96 8.17 16.64 1.53
CA GLU A 96 7.69 17.83 2.24
C GLU A 96 6.19 18.09 1.97
N MET A 97 5.78 18.05 0.70
CA MET A 97 4.37 18.28 0.31
C MET A 97 3.44 17.26 0.96
N LEU A 98 3.82 15.97 0.95
CA LEU A 98 3.02 14.92 1.57
C LEU A 98 2.88 15.17 3.08
N THR A 99 4.00 15.47 3.75
CA THR A 99 4.02 15.74 5.19
C THR A 99 3.09 16.92 5.55
N ARG A 100 3.15 18.01 4.78
CA ARG A 100 2.25 19.17 4.93
C ARG A 100 0.79 18.81 4.69
N THR A 101 0.51 17.97 3.69
CA THR A 101 -0.84 17.51 3.37
C THR A 101 -1.42 16.67 4.51
N HIS A 102 -0.60 15.80 5.10
CA HIS A 102 -0.98 14.94 6.22
C HIS A 102 -1.07 15.68 7.56
N ALA A 103 -0.47 16.87 7.69
CA ALA A 103 -0.47 17.64 8.94
C ALA A 103 -1.87 17.98 9.48
N HIS A 104 -2.86 18.05 8.59
CA HIS A 104 -4.26 18.31 8.94
C HIS A 104 -5.07 17.03 9.20
N ILE A 105 -4.52 15.84 8.95
CA ILE A 105 -5.21 14.55 9.06
C ILE A 105 -4.84 13.91 10.40
N HIS A 106 -5.65 14.19 11.41
CA HIS A 106 -5.49 13.72 12.77
C HIS A 106 -6.87 13.67 13.43
N GLY A 107 -7.01 12.90 14.50
CA GLY A 107 -8.30 12.71 15.16
C GLY A 107 -8.21 11.61 16.21
N LEU A 108 -9.35 10.99 16.52
CA LEU A 108 -9.43 9.84 17.43
C LEU A 108 -9.68 8.56 16.64
N GLU A 109 -8.95 7.50 16.96
CA GLU A 109 -9.17 6.16 16.43
C GLU A 109 -10.49 5.62 17.03
N PRO A 110 -11.44 5.16 16.20
CA PRO A 110 -12.82 4.96 16.64
C PRO A 110 -13.03 3.81 17.63
N VAL A 111 -12.15 2.82 17.70
CA VAL A 111 -12.30 1.65 18.57
C VAL A 111 -11.75 1.92 19.98
N SER A 112 -10.55 2.48 20.07
CA SER A 112 -9.85 2.72 21.34
C SER A 112 -10.02 4.14 21.89
N GLY A 113 -10.50 5.08 21.06
CA GLY A 113 -10.62 6.50 21.42
C GLY A 113 -9.27 7.22 21.56
N ARG A 114 -8.16 6.56 21.21
CA ARG A 114 -6.82 7.15 21.28
C ARG A 114 -6.55 8.07 20.10
N PRO A 115 -5.75 9.13 20.25
CA PRO A 115 -5.43 10.02 19.14
C PRO A 115 -4.63 9.28 18.06
N TYR A 116 -4.90 9.60 16.80
CA TYR A 116 -4.06 9.28 15.65
C TYR A 116 -3.56 10.56 14.98
N ASP A 117 -2.41 10.46 14.32
CA ASP A 117 -1.84 11.48 13.44
C ASP A 117 -1.33 10.76 12.18
N ALA A 118 -1.74 11.22 10.99
CA ALA A 118 -1.29 10.62 9.74
C ALA A 118 0.22 10.74 9.53
N ASN A 119 0.89 11.67 10.22
CA ASN A 119 2.34 11.84 10.23
C ASN A 119 3.02 11.17 11.44
N ASP A 120 2.32 10.39 12.26
CA ASP A 120 2.93 9.70 13.39
C ASP A 120 4.10 8.80 12.93
N PRO A 121 5.31 8.95 13.51
CA PRO A 121 6.49 8.20 13.10
C PRO A 121 6.35 6.67 13.19
N ALA A 122 5.57 6.14 14.14
CA ALA A 122 5.35 4.71 14.28
C ALA A 122 4.43 4.17 13.19
N GLN A 123 3.36 4.90 12.84
CA GLN A 123 2.49 4.54 11.71
C GLN A 123 3.24 4.67 10.38
N GLN A 124 4.05 5.72 10.20
CA GLN A 124 4.87 5.88 8.99
C GLN A 124 5.90 4.74 8.86
N LEU A 125 6.52 4.30 9.97
CA LEU A 125 7.40 3.12 9.94
C LEU A 125 6.65 1.84 9.52
N TRP A 126 5.42 1.64 10.01
CA TRP A 126 4.58 0.52 9.59
C TRP A 126 4.29 0.56 8.08
N ILE A 127 3.82 1.70 7.54
CA ILE A 127 3.57 1.90 6.10
C ILE A 127 4.83 1.65 5.28
N HIS A 128 5.96 2.20 5.73
CA HIS A 128 7.23 2.06 5.08
C HIS A 128 7.64 0.59 4.96
N LEU A 129 7.61 -0.13 6.08
CA LEU A 129 8.05 -1.53 6.11
C LEU A 129 7.06 -2.46 5.41
N THR A 130 5.73 -2.23 5.50
CA THR A 130 4.75 -3.02 4.73
C THR A 130 4.91 -2.80 3.24
N ALA A 131 5.20 -1.58 2.79
CA ALA A 131 5.47 -1.28 1.38
C ALA A 131 6.71 -2.01 0.88
N TRP A 132 7.88 -1.75 1.45
CA TRP A 132 9.14 -2.33 1.01
C TRP A 132 9.12 -3.87 1.10
N HIS A 133 8.61 -4.41 2.21
CA HIS A 133 8.48 -5.87 2.33
C HIS A 133 7.52 -6.47 1.29
N SER A 134 6.39 -5.83 1.00
CA SER A 134 5.42 -6.36 0.02
C SER A 134 5.96 -6.36 -1.39
N ILE A 135 6.69 -5.30 -1.74
CA ILE A 135 7.32 -5.16 -3.05
C ILE A 135 8.39 -6.24 -3.24
N LEU A 136 9.30 -6.41 -2.27
CA LEU A 136 10.29 -7.48 -2.30
C LEU A 136 9.64 -8.86 -2.32
N TYR A 137 8.67 -9.12 -1.44
CA TYR A 137 8.03 -10.43 -1.36
C TYR A 137 7.32 -10.81 -2.67
N ALA A 138 6.65 -9.86 -3.33
CA ALA A 138 6.03 -10.10 -4.63
C ALA A 138 7.08 -10.36 -5.74
N TYR A 139 8.19 -9.61 -5.72
CA TYR A 139 9.32 -9.83 -6.62
C TYR A 139 9.90 -11.24 -6.46
N GLU A 140 10.17 -11.69 -5.24
CA GLU A 140 10.75 -13.01 -5.01
C GLU A 140 9.76 -14.14 -5.34
N ARG A 141 8.47 -13.92 -5.05
CA ARG A 141 7.43 -14.93 -5.22
C ARG A 141 7.03 -15.12 -6.68
N PHE A 142 6.83 -14.03 -7.40
CA PHE A 142 6.29 -14.05 -8.76
C PHE A 142 7.24 -13.54 -9.83
N GLY A 143 8.34 -12.89 -9.44
CA GLY A 143 9.37 -12.40 -10.34
C GLY A 143 10.53 -13.37 -10.53
N PRO A 144 11.74 -12.85 -10.84
CA PRO A 144 12.88 -13.65 -11.25
C PRO A 144 13.39 -14.63 -10.19
N GLY A 145 13.15 -14.35 -8.90
CA GLY A 145 13.54 -15.22 -7.80
C GLY A 145 13.99 -14.44 -6.58
N ARG A 146 14.50 -15.16 -5.59
CA ARG A 146 15.03 -14.57 -4.35
C ARG A 146 16.28 -13.75 -4.64
N LEU A 147 16.45 -12.68 -3.87
CA LEU A 147 17.71 -11.94 -3.86
C LEU A 147 18.83 -12.80 -3.25
N THR A 148 20.06 -12.50 -3.64
CA THR A 148 21.24 -12.96 -2.88
C THR A 148 21.27 -12.30 -1.51
N GLU A 149 22.06 -12.83 -0.58
CA GLU A 149 22.18 -12.26 0.76
C GLU A 149 22.75 -10.82 0.72
N GLU A 150 23.71 -10.57 -0.17
CA GLU A 150 24.30 -9.26 -0.39
C GLU A 150 23.32 -8.28 -1.03
N GLU A 151 22.50 -8.73 -1.98
CA GLU A 151 21.44 -7.91 -2.55
C GLU A 151 20.35 -7.58 -1.53
N GLU A 152 19.95 -8.55 -0.71
CA GLU A 152 18.96 -8.32 0.33
C GLU A 152 19.48 -7.35 1.40
N SER A 153 20.74 -7.48 1.83
CA SER A 153 21.37 -6.53 2.76
C SER A 153 21.36 -5.11 2.19
N ARG A 154 21.74 -4.95 0.90
CA ARG A 154 21.67 -3.63 0.23
C ARG A 154 20.23 -3.11 0.12
N TYR A 155 19.27 -3.97 -0.20
CA TYR A 155 17.87 -3.59 -0.28
C TYR A 155 17.33 -3.00 1.03
N TRP A 156 17.70 -3.58 2.18
CA TRP A 156 17.27 -3.06 3.48
C TRP A 156 18.04 -1.80 3.92
N GLU A 157 19.28 -1.61 3.47
CA GLU A 157 19.97 -0.32 3.63
C GLU A 157 19.31 0.78 2.79
N GLU A 158 19.01 0.48 1.53
CA GLU A 158 18.31 1.38 0.63
C GLU A 158 16.88 1.71 1.13
N CYS A 159 16.19 0.72 1.72
CA CYS A 159 14.92 0.92 2.43
C CYS A 159 15.07 2.03 3.48
N ALA A 160 16.12 1.97 4.29
CA ALA A 160 16.34 2.96 5.33
C ALA A 160 16.74 4.35 4.80
N ILE A 161 17.45 4.42 3.67
CA ILE A 161 17.66 5.69 2.96
C ILE A 161 16.30 6.30 2.57
N ALA A 162 15.39 5.50 2.02
CA ALA A 162 14.04 5.98 1.70
C ALA A 162 13.23 6.41 2.92
N ALA A 163 13.51 5.88 4.12
CA ALA A 163 12.84 6.28 5.35
C ALA A 163 13.12 7.75 5.73
N GLU A 164 14.22 8.36 5.25
CA GLU A 164 14.49 9.80 5.43
C GLU A 164 13.45 10.70 4.72
N LEU A 165 12.69 10.15 3.76
CA LEU A 165 11.58 10.84 3.10
C LEU A 165 10.24 10.64 3.83
N GLN A 166 10.27 10.08 5.04
CA GLN A 166 9.10 9.93 5.91
C GLN A 166 9.41 10.50 7.31
N THR A 167 8.39 10.59 8.17
CA THR A 167 8.59 11.09 9.54
C THR A 167 9.21 10.05 10.48
N CYS A 168 9.29 8.78 10.05
CA CYS A 168 9.95 7.73 10.81
C CYS A 168 11.48 7.85 10.79
N ALA A 169 12.14 7.35 11.84
CA ALA A 169 13.59 7.38 11.92
C ALA A 169 14.22 6.27 11.05
N PRO A 170 15.21 6.58 10.19
CA PRO A 170 15.94 5.55 9.42
C PRO A 170 16.61 4.47 10.27
N SER A 171 16.99 4.82 11.50
CA SER A 171 17.57 3.88 12.47
C SER A 171 16.57 2.85 12.99
N ALA A 172 15.27 3.10 12.84
CA ALA A 172 14.21 2.17 13.24
C ALA A 172 13.92 1.10 12.17
N VAL A 173 14.41 1.28 10.94
CA VAL A 173 14.26 0.30 9.84
C VAL A 173 15.20 -0.90 10.12
N PRO A 174 14.70 -2.13 10.22
CA PRO A 174 15.60 -3.28 10.35
C PRO A 174 16.43 -3.51 9.07
N ARG A 175 17.72 -3.84 9.22
CA ARG A 175 18.67 -4.07 8.10
C ARG A 175 18.80 -5.52 7.64
N THR A 176 17.95 -6.40 8.16
CA THR A 176 17.98 -7.84 7.87
C THR A 176 16.56 -8.38 7.80
N ARG A 177 16.32 -9.42 6.99
CA ARG A 177 15.02 -10.11 6.95
C ARG A 177 14.59 -10.64 8.32
N GLU A 178 15.54 -11.09 9.13
CA GLU A 178 15.25 -11.50 10.50
C GLU A 178 14.77 -10.31 11.36
N GLY A 179 15.41 -9.14 11.22
CA GLY A 179 14.94 -7.92 11.88
C GLY A 179 13.54 -7.48 11.42
N ILE A 180 13.27 -7.58 10.11
CA ILE A 180 11.94 -7.29 9.54
C ILE A 180 10.89 -8.26 10.09
N ARG A 181 11.21 -9.56 10.18
CA ARG A 181 10.35 -10.58 10.78
C ARG A 181 10.04 -10.26 12.24
N ARG A 182 11.05 -9.90 13.05
CA ARG A 182 10.86 -9.48 14.45
C ARG A 182 9.97 -8.25 14.56
N TYR A 183 10.14 -7.26 13.68
CA TYR A 183 9.27 -6.08 13.66
C TYR A 183 7.81 -6.47 13.40
N PHE A 184 7.54 -7.32 12.41
CA PHE A 184 6.16 -7.75 12.12
C PHE A 184 5.54 -8.62 13.22
N GLU A 185 6.32 -9.49 13.87
CA GLU A 185 5.82 -10.24 15.04
C GLU A 185 5.53 -9.31 16.24
N ALA A 186 6.33 -8.25 16.44
CA ALA A 186 6.06 -7.25 17.46
C ALA A 186 4.81 -6.40 17.16
N MET A 187 4.51 -6.16 15.88
CA MET A 187 3.28 -5.48 15.46
C MET A 187 2.04 -6.36 15.60
N ARG A 188 2.17 -7.67 15.34
CA ARG A 188 1.06 -8.63 15.32
C ARG A 188 0.02 -8.49 16.45
N PRO A 189 0.38 -8.40 17.75
CA PRO A 189 -0.61 -8.27 18.82
C PRO A 189 -1.37 -6.93 18.83
N ARG A 190 -0.91 -5.93 18.07
CA ARG A 190 -1.54 -4.60 17.95
C ARG A 190 -2.48 -4.49 16.76
N LEU A 191 -2.44 -5.47 15.85
CA LEU A 191 -3.24 -5.46 14.63
C LEU A 191 -4.67 -5.91 14.90
N ALA A 192 -5.62 -5.28 14.24
CA ALA A 192 -7.02 -5.63 14.30
C ALA A 192 -7.66 -5.56 12.92
N ALA A 193 -8.81 -6.21 12.75
CA ALA A 193 -9.63 -6.07 11.55
C ALA A 193 -11.01 -5.55 11.93
N SER A 194 -11.07 -4.24 12.19
CA SER A 194 -12.35 -3.54 12.37
C SER A 194 -13.19 -3.60 11.10
N GLU A 195 -14.44 -3.15 11.17
CA GLU A 195 -15.31 -3.01 10.00
C GLU A 195 -14.67 -2.12 8.93
N ALA A 196 -14.02 -1.02 9.35
CA ALA A 196 -13.27 -0.14 8.46
C ALA A 196 -12.12 -0.89 7.77
N THR A 197 -11.33 -1.68 8.51
CA THR A 197 -10.27 -2.51 7.94
C THR A 197 -10.81 -3.51 6.92
N GLN A 198 -11.85 -4.27 7.27
CA GLN A 198 -12.41 -5.28 6.36
C GLN A 198 -12.97 -4.64 5.08
N TYR A 199 -13.64 -3.50 5.21
CA TYR A 199 -14.19 -2.76 4.09
C TYR A 199 -13.09 -2.17 3.19
N ALA A 200 -12.07 -1.54 3.78
CA ALA A 200 -10.91 -1.03 3.06
C ALA A 200 -10.18 -2.15 2.30
N MET A 201 -9.87 -3.27 2.98
CA MET A 201 -9.21 -4.41 2.36
C MET A 201 -10.02 -5.01 1.20
N GLU A 202 -11.34 -5.20 1.36
CA GLU A 202 -12.19 -5.72 0.29
C GLU A 202 -12.19 -4.78 -0.93
N HIS A 203 -12.26 -3.47 -0.69
CA HIS A 203 -12.21 -2.45 -1.71
C HIS A 203 -10.86 -2.41 -2.45
N LEU A 204 -9.75 -2.42 -1.71
CA LEU A 204 -8.38 -2.37 -2.26
C LEU A 204 -8.00 -3.66 -3.01
N LEU A 205 -8.61 -4.79 -2.64
CA LEU A 205 -8.45 -6.05 -3.35
C LEU A 205 -9.23 -6.10 -4.68
N ASP A 206 -10.17 -5.19 -4.92
CA ASP A 206 -10.86 -5.09 -6.20
C ASP A 206 -10.12 -4.14 -7.15
N ALA A 207 -9.29 -4.68 -8.05
CA ALA A 207 -8.52 -3.88 -9.00
C ALA A 207 -9.39 -3.04 -9.97
N HIS A 208 -10.71 -3.29 -10.08
CA HIS A 208 -11.58 -2.44 -10.90
C HIS A 208 -11.66 -1.00 -10.40
N VAL A 209 -11.38 -0.76 -9.13
CA VAL A 209 -11.35 0.60 -8.56
C VAL A 209 -10.21 1.44 -9.17
N MET A 210 -9.21 0.78 -9.75
CA MET A 210 -8.02 1.40 -10.36
C MET A 210 -8.19 1.65 -11.87
N TYR A 211 -8.95 0.80 -12.58
CA TYR A 211 -9.06 0.92 -14.05
C TYR A 211 -9.97 2.07 -14.47
N PRO A 212 -9.65 2.81 -15.55
CA PRO A 212 -10.58 3.70 -16.25
C PRO A 212 -11.90 2.99 -16.60
N ARG A 213 -12.96 3.77 -16.87
CA ARG A 213 -14.28 3.19 -17.15
C ARG A 213 -14.19 2.46 -18.51
N MET A 214 -14.06 1.13 -18.47
CA MET A 214 -13.86 0.33 -19.67
C MET A 214 -15.14 0.25 -20.51
N TRP A 215 -14.98 0.08 -21.82
CA TRP A 215 -16.09 -0.27 -22.69
C TRP A 215 -16.59 -1.68 -22.33
N PHE A 216 -17.90 -1.92 -22.48
CA PHE A 216 -18.58 -3.06 -21.83
C PHE A 216 -18.03 -4.42 -22.26
N PHE A 217 -17.52 -4.56 -23.49
CA PHE A 217 -16.98 -5.83 -23.99
C PHE A 217 -15.60 -6.18 -23.43
N LEU A 218 -14.84 -5.21 -22.90
CA LEU A 218 -13.56 -5.47 -22.21
C LEU A 218 -13.75 -5.85 -20.73
N ARG A 219 -14.99 -5.72 -20.20
CA ARG A 219 -15.32 -6.04 -18.79
C ARG A 219 -14.98 -7.47 -18.37
N PRO A 220 -15.25 -8.52 -19.17
CA PRO A 220 -14.89 -9.88 -18.79
C PRO A 220 -13.37 -10.05 -18.60
N GLY A 221 -12.56 -9.43 -19.47
CA GLY A 221 -11.11 -9.45 -19.36
C GLY A 221 -10.61 -8.77 -18.08
N GLY A 222 -11.07 -7.55 -17.80
CA GLY A 222 -10.72 -6.83 -16.57
C GLY A 222 -11.15 -7.58 -15.30
N TRP A 223 -12.29 -8.29 -15.35
CA TRP A 223 -12.73 -9.14 -14.25
C TRP A 223 -11.77 -10.29 -13.97
N VAL A 224 -11.32 -10.99 -15.02
CA VAL A 224 -10.32 -12.07 -14.88
C VAL A 224 -9.02 -11.53 -14.28
N ILE A 225 -8.54 -10.38 -14.78
CA ILE A 225 -7.31 -9.75 -14.28
C ILE A 225 -7.47 -9.36 -12.79
N SER A 226 -8.57 -8.68 -12.43
CA SER A 226 -8.85 -8.29 -11.04
C SER A 226 -8.91 -9.53 -10.13
N ARG A 227 -9.56 -10.61 -10.57
CA ARG A 227 -9.62 -11.85 -9.79
C ARG A 227 -8.25 -12.54 -9.66
N GLY A 228 -7.43 -12.49 -10.71
CA GLY A 228 -6.06 -12.99 -10.71
C GLY A 228 -5.19 -12.21 -9.71
N LEU A 229 -5.18 -10.89 -9.79
CA LEU A 229 -4.43 -10.01 -8.88
C LEU A 229 -4.88 -10.21 -7.42
N ARG A 230 -6.19 -10.20 -7.15
CA ARG A 230 -6.73 -10.51 -5.82
C ARG A 230 -6.24 -11.86 -5.33
N ALA A 231 -6.33 -12.91 -6.16
CA ALA A 231 -5.89 -14.24 -5.77
C ALA A 231 -4.36 -14.29 -5.49
N ALA A 232 -3.57 -13.58 -6.29
CA ALA A 232 -2.12 -13.50 -6.11
C ALA A 232 -1.77 -12.78 -4.81
N THR A 233 -2.40 -11.63 -4.54
CA THR A 233 -2.23 -10.85 -3.31
C THR A 233 -2.58 -11.68 -2.08
N LEU A 234 -3.76 -12.31 -2.06
CA LEU A 234 -4.15 -13.18 -0.94
C LEU A 234 -3.21 -14.38 -0.76
N ALA A 235 -2.62 -14.90 -1.85
CA ALA A 235 -1.64 -15.98 -1.79
C ALA A 235 -0.31 -15.56 -1.15
N THR A 236 -0.03 -14.27 -1.05
CA THR A 236 1.17 -13.69 -0.40
C THR A 236 0.95 -13.21 1.04
N MET A 237 -0.29 -13.25 1.52
CA MET A 237 -0.61 -12.87 2.90
C MET A 237 -0.55 -14.11 3.83
N PRO A 238 0.01 -13.98 5.04
CA PRO A 238 -0.08 -14.99 6.08
C PRO A 238 -1.53 -15.39 6.38
N ARG A 239 -1.75 -16.68 6.68
CA ARG A 239 -3.11 -17.19 6.92
C ARG A 239 -3.80 -16.52 8.11
N TRP A 240 -3.05 -16.11 9.12
CA TRP A 240 -3.61 -15.44 10.29
C TRP A 240 -4.14 -14.04 9.94
N GLN A 241 -3.50 -13.29 9.03
CA GLN A 241 -4.02 -11.99 8.56
C GLN A 241 -5.33 -12.17 7.80
N LEU A 242 -5.39 -13.18 6.94
CA LEU A 242 -6.62 -13.52 6.21
C LEU A 242 -7.76 -13.90 7.17
N ARG A 243 -7.47 -14.72 8.18
CA ARG A 243 -8.46 -15.08 9.21
C ARG A 243 -8.92 -13.87 10.02
N LEU A 244 -7.98 -13.01 10.42
CA LEU A 244 -8.27 -11.77 11.15
C LEU A 244 -9.22 -10.90 10.32
N ALA A 245 -8.92 -10.69 9.04
CA ALA A 245 -9.74 -9.91 8.10
C ALA A 245 -11.03 -10.61 7.62
N GLY A 246 -11.33 -11.84 8.08
CA GLY A 246 -12.49 -12.59 7.62
C GLY A 246 -12.41 -13.07 6.15
N ILE A 247 -11.25 -12.96 5.51
CA ILE A 247 -11.04 -13.31 4.10
C ILE A 247 -10.68 -14.79 3.98
N ARG A 248 -11.35 -15.49 3.06
CA ARG A 248 -11.05 -16.89 2.74
C ARG A 248 -10.48 -17.04 1.35
N GLN A 249 -9.43 -17.85 1.22
CA GLN A 249 -8.91 -18.31 -0.05
C GLN A 249 -8.68 -19.82 0.00
N SER A 250 -9.12 -20.53 -1.05
CA SER A 250 -8.91 -21.97 -1.12
C SER A 250 -7.41 -22.29 -1.25
N ARG A 251 -6.97 -23.41 -0.65
CA ARG A 251 -5.58 -23.89 -0.76
C ARG A 251 -5.20 -24.15 -2.22
N LEU A 252 -6.14 -24.66 -3.01
CA LEU A 252 -5.96 -24.95 -4.44
C LEU A 252 -5.71 -23.66 -5.23
N THR A 253 -6.55 -22.62 -5.05
CA THR A 253 -6.35 -21.32 -5.71
C THR A 253 -5.00 -20.72 -5.34
N ARG A 254 -4.61 -20.80 -4.06
CA ARG A 254 -3.32 -20.31 -3.58
C ARG A 254 -2.13 -21.04 -4.22
N ALA A 255 -2.24 -22.34 -4.46
CA ALA A 255 -1.20 -23.12 -5.12
C ALA A 255 -1.14 -22.83 -6.62
N LEU A 256 -2.29 -22.80 -7.31
CA LEU A 256 -2.37 -22.64 -8.76
C LEU A 256 -2.07 -21.22 -9.24
N ILE A 257 -2.39 -20.19 -8.45
CA ILE A 257 -2.18 -18.80 -8.87
C ILE A 257 -0.69 -18.45 -9.01
N VAL A 258 0.18 -19.10 -8.23
CA VAL A 258 1.62 -18.79 -8.21
C VAL A 258 2.31 -19.07 -9.54
N PRO A 259 2.25 -20.28 -10.13
CA PRO A 259 2.87 -20.53 -11.44
C PRO A 259 2.24 -19.69 -12.56
N VAL A 260 0.92 -19.45 -12.50
CA VAL A 260 0.22 -18.59 -13.46
C VAL A 260 0.80 -17.17 -13.43
N MET A 261 0.88 -16.55 -12.24
CA MET A 261 1.40 -15.20 -12.11
C MET A 261 2.90 -15.09 -12.42
N ARG A 262 3.70 -16.12 -12.10
CA ARG A 262 5.12 -16.18 -12.49
C ARG A 262 5.27 -16.08 -14.00
N LEU A 263 4.51 -16.87 -14.75
CA LEU A 263 4.51 -16.83 -16.20
C LEU A 263 4.01 -15.48 -16.73
N SER A 264 2.90 -14.96 -16.19
CA SER A 264 2.33 -13.68 -16.62
C SER A 264 3.31 -12.51 -16.43
N PHE A 265 3.98 -12.43 -15.27
CA PHE A 265 4.95 -11.37 -15.03
C PHE A 265 6.25 -11.54 -15.81
N HIS A 266 6.70 -12.78 -16.02
CA HIS A 266 7.82 -13.03 -16.93
C HIS A 266 7.52 -12.52 -18.34
N VAL A 267 6.34 -12.82 -18.89
CA VAL A 267 5.91 -12.32 -20.20
C VAL A 267 5.78 -10.79 -20.21
N ALA A 268 5.20 -10.19 -19.16
CA ALA A 268 5.10 -8.74 -19.04
C ALA A 268 6.47 -8.05 -19.01
N ALA A 269 7.47 -8.67 -18.36
CA ALA A 269 8.83 -8.15 -18.27
C ALA A 269 9.55 -8.10 -19.63
N LEU A 270 9.09 -8.86 -20.63
CA LEU A 270 9.69 -8.86 -21.98
C LEU A 270 9.41 -7.59 -22.80
N SER A 271 8.43 -6.77 -22.40
CA SER A 271 8.02 -5.59 -23.17
C SER A 271 7.94 -4.34 -22.33
N VAL A 272 8.99 -3.50 -22.40
CA VAL A 272 9.01 -2.16 -21.79
C VAL A 272 7.85 -1.30 -22.32
N THR A 273 7.60 -1.34 -23.63
CA THR A 273 6.48 -0.60 -24.24
C THR A 273 5.13 -1.05 -23.68
N GLY A 274 4.93 -2.36 -23.49
CA GLY A 274 3.70 -2.89 -22.90
C GLY A 274 3.54 -2.48 -21.43
N GLN A 275 4.63 -2.51 -20.65
CA GLN A 275 4.63 -2.03 -19.26
C GLN A 275 4.28 -0.55 -19.17
N LEU A 276 4.89 0.30 -20.00
CA LEU A 276 4.60 1.74 -20.02
C LEU A 276 3.18 2.05 -20.50
N ALA A 277 2.69 1.34 -21.51
CA ALA A 277 1.30 1.47 -21.96
C ALA A 277 0.30 1.11 -20.85
N LEU A 278 0.55 0.00 -20.14
CA LEU A 278 -0.25 -0.40 -18.98
C LEU A 278 -0.17 0.64 -17.86
N LEU A 279 1.05 1.12 -17.54
CA LEU A 279 1.26 2.13 -16.50
C LEU A 279 0.53 3.42 -16.81
N LYS A 280 0.62 3.92 -18.05
CA LYS A 280 -0.11 5.12 -18.52
C LYS A 280 -1.62 4.96 -18.35
N TRP A 281 -2.13 3.74 -18.51
CA TRP A 281 -3.54 3.44 -18.40
C TRP A 281 -4.04 3.35 -16.94
N ILE A 282 -3.25 2.76 -16.03
CA ILE A 282 -3.65 2.59 -14.62
C ILE A 282 -3.24 3.74 -13.70
N SER A 283 -2.14 4.42 -14.01
CA SER A 283 -1.51 5.44 -13.17
C SER A 283 -0.77 6.46 -14.05
N PRO A 284 -1.50 7.32 -14.77
CA PRO A 284 -0.91 8.28 -15.69
C PRO A 284 0.03 9.28 -14.99
N ALA A 285 -0.19 9.60 -13.72
CA ALA A 285 0.68 10.52 -12.99
C ALA A 285 2.03 9.90 -12.58
N THR A 286 2.12 8.56 -12.55
CA THR A 286 3.36 7.81 -12.29
C THR A 286 4.20 7.61 -13.55
N HIS A 287 3.57 7.58 -14.72
CA HIS A 287 4.26 7.32 -15.99
C HIS A 287 5.50 8.21 -16.24
N PRO A 288 5.45 9.55 -16.04
CA PRO A 288 6.61 10.41 -16.27
C PRO A 288 7.81 10.13 -15.35
N VAL A 289 7.58 9.49 -14.21
CA VAL A 289 8.62 9.14 -13.23
C VAL A 289 9.30 7.83 -13.60
N VAL A 290 8.52 6.85 -14.06
CA VAL A 290 9.02 5.48 -14.33
C VAL A 290 9.52 5.32 -15.76
N GLU A 291 8.99 6.09 -16.72
CA GLU A 291 9.40 6.00 -18.13
C GLU A 291 10.91 6.20 -18.34
N PRO A 292 11.57 7.24 -17.76
CA PRO A 292 13.01 7.40 -17.89
C PRO A 292 13.79 6.18 -17.38
N VAL A 293 13.32 5.53 -16.32
CA VAL A 293 13.97 4.35 -15.73
C VAL A 293 13.84 3.14 -16.62
N LEU A 294 12.63 2.80 -17.10
CA LEU A 294 12.43 1.62 -17.94
C LEU A 294 13.04 1.76 -19.34
N ARG A 295 13.22 3.00 -19.82
CA ARG A 295 13.90 3.29 -21.09
C ARG A 295 15.40 3.56 -20.95
N ASP A 296 15.95 3.48 -19.74
CA ASP A 296 17.36 3.77 -19.45
C ASP A 296 17.82 5.15 -19.96
N VAL A 297 16.98 6.17 -19.74
CA VAL A 297 17.30 7.56 -20.11
C VAL A 297 18.29 8.11 -19.08
N PRO A 298 19.51 8.52 -19.49
CA PRO A 298 20.50 9.04 -18.55
C PRO A 298 20.02 10.38 -17.97
N PRO A 299 20.28 10.69 -16.69
CA PRO A 299 20.00 12.00 -16.11
C PRO A 299 20.97 13.07 -16.65
N HIS A 300 20.72 14.34 -16.35
CA HIS A 300 21.65 15.44 -16.68
C HIS A 300 23.01 15.25 -16.01
N GLU A 301 23.01 14.88 -14.73
CA GLU A 301 24.18 14.54 -13.95
C GLU A 301 24.07 13.08 -13.47
N PRO A 302 24.90 12.13 -13.95
CA PRO A 302 24.80 10.72 -13.61
C PRO A 302 25.38 10.41 -12.22
N VAL A 303 24.86 11.08 -11.19
CA VAL A 303 25.23 10.92 -9.78
C VAL A 303 24.02 10.56 -8.94
N THR A 304 24.22 9.81 -7.87
CA THR A 304 23.25 9.70 -6.78
C THR A 304 23.55 10.74 -5.71
N ARG A 305 22.53 11.17 -4.98
CA ARG A 305 22.65 12.10 -3.84
C ARG A 305 22.18 11.40 -2.57
N THR A 306 22.64 11.85 -1.41
CA THR A 306 21.99 11.45 -0.14
C THR A 306 20.73 12.29 0.09
N PRO A 307 19.71 11.79 0.83
CA PRO A 307 18.55 12.60 1.19
C PRO A 307 18.95 13.89 1.93
N GLY A 308 19.91 13.81 2.85
CA GLY A 308 20.42 14.97 3.60
C GLY A 308 20.98 16.09 2.71
N GLU A 309 21.80 15.74 1.72
CA GLU A 309 22.31 16.70 0.72
C GLU A 309 21.17 17.28 -0.12
N ALA A 310 20.23 16.44 -0.55
CA ALA A 310 19.11 16.87 -1.38
C ALA A 310 18.17 17.83 -0.63
N PHE A 311 17.86 17.57 0.65
CA PHE A 311 17.06 18.48 1.47
C PHE A 311 17.76 19.85 1.60
N ALA A 312 19.05 19.85 1.92
CA ALA A 312 19.84 21.07 2.07
C ALA A 312 19.93 21.87 0.76
N ALA A 313 20.26 21.21 -0.35
CA ALA A 313 20.44 21.85 -1.65
C ALA A 313 19.16 22.47 -2.22
N ASN A 314 17.99 21.90 -1.87
CA ASN A 314 16.70 22.39 -2.36
C ASN A 314 15.99 23.33 -1.38
N GLY A 315 16.58 23.61 -0.21
CA GLY A 315 15.97 24.48 0.81
C GLY A 315 14.64 23.97 1.36
N VAL A 316 14.41 22.65 1.30
CA VAL A 316 13.19 22.01 1.78
C VAL A 316 13.42 21.37 3.14
N ARG A 317 12.35 21.24 3.93
CA ARG A 317 12.46 20.72 5.29
C ARG A 317 12.24 19.22 5.36
N ARG A 318 12.91 18.58 6.32
CA ARG A 318 12.77 17.13 6.53
C ARG A 318 11.38 16.83 7.10
N PRO A 319 10.75 15.71 6.71
CA PRO A 319 9.44 15.31 7.24
C PRO A 319 9.36 15.26 8.77
N GLY A 320 10.37 14.69 9.45
CA GLY A 320 10.40 14.62 10.91
C GLY A 320 10.43 15.99 11.60
N GLU A 321 11.18 16.95 11.03
CA GLU A 321 11.24 18.33 11.54
C GLU A 321 9.92 19.08 11.32
N LEU A 322 9.28 18.87 10.17
CA LEU A 322 7.97 19.44 9.87
C LEU A 322 6.90 18.86 10.80
N HIS A 323 6.89 17.56 11.04
CA HIS A 323 5.95 16.91 11.94
C HIS A 323 6.08 17.45 13.36
N ALA A 324 7.30 17.53 13.89
CA ALA A 324 7.56 18.07 15.23
C ALA A 324 7.03 19.51 15.39
N GLU A 325 7.19 20.34 14.35
CA GLU A 325 6.63 21.69 14.35
C GLU A 325 5.09 21.69 14.32
N PHE A 326 4.47 20.86 13.49
CA PHE A 326 3.01 20.77 13.45
C PHE A 326 2.44 20.29 14.78
N VAL A 327 3.11 19.36 15.46
CA VAL A 327 2.74 18.94 16.82
C VAL A 327 2.86 20.14 17.78
N ALA A 328 4.00 20.83 17.80
CA ALA A 328 4.22 21.99 18.68
C ALA A 328 3.17 23.09 18.46
N ARG A 329 2.84 23.41 17.20
CA ARG A 329 1.80 24.40 16.85
C ARG A 329 0.42 23.98 17.35
N ARG A 330 0.05 22.69 17.24
CA ARG A 330 -1.23 22.15 17.74
C ARG A 330 -1.32 22.21 19.28
N THR A 331 -0.21 21.98 19.97
CA THR A 331 -0.14 22.09 21.43
C THR A 331 -0.28 23.55 21.91
N MET A 332 0.30 24.52 21.18
CA MET A 332 0.18 25.94 21.51
C MET A 332 -1.20 26.54 21.19
N HIS A 333 -1.83 26.07 20.11
CA HIS A 333 -3.14 26.51 19.66
C HIS A 333 -4.10 25.32 19.53
N PRO A 334 -4.63 24.81 20.64
CA PRO A 334 -5.61 23.73 20.59
C PRO A 334 -6.86 24.21 19.86
N VAL A 335 -7.15 23.59 18.72
CA VAL A 335 -8.44 23.74 18.04
C VAL A 335 -9.47 23.02 18.91
N PRO A 336 -10.67 23.59 19.15
CA PRO A 336 -11.72 22.91 19.89
C PRO A 336 -11.99 21.53 19.30
N ASP A 337 -12.28 20.55 20.17
CA ASP A 337 -12.47 19.13 19.82
C ASP A 337 -13.15 18.99 18.46
N LEU A 338 -12.40 18.46 17.48
CA LEU A 338 -13.02 18.00 16.24
C LEU A 338 -14.08 16.99 16.67
N PRO A 339 -15.36 17.20 16.35
CA PRO A 339 -16.38 16.21 16.66
C PRO A 339 -15.91 14.88 16.07
N PRO A 340 -16.10 13.75 16.78
CA PRO A 340 -15.75 12.45 16.24
C PRO A 340 -16.34 12.36 14.84
N SER A 341 -15.49 12.06 13.86
CA SER A 341 -15.92 11.86 12.49
C SER A 341 -17.08 10.86 12.53
N ALA A 342 -18.23 11.23 11.96
CA ALA A 342 -19.35 10.31 11.91
C ALA A 342 -18.84 8.99 11.29
N PRO A 343 -18.98 7.84 11.98
CA PRO A 343 -18.58 6.57 11.39
C PRO A 343 -19.31 6.44 10.06
N MET A 344 -18.65 5.81 9.08
CA MET A 344 -19.24 5.57 7.77
C MET A 344 -20.72 5.17 7.92
N ALA A 345 -21.62 5.95 7.31
CA ALA A 345 -22.97 5.46 7.08
C ALA A 345 -22.83 4.14 6.33
N GLN A 346 -23.43 3.07 6.83
CA GLN A 346 -23.34 1.75 6.22
C GLN A 346 -23.56 1.86 4.71
N PRO A 347 -22.78 1.16 3.87
CA PRO A 347 -23.02 1.18 2.44
C PRO A 347 -24.47 0.76 2.16
N ILE A 348 -25.15 1.52 1.30
CA ILE A 348 -26.41 1.11 0.68
C ILE A 348 -26.24 -0.35 0.24
N PRO A 349 -27.14 -1.27 0.65
CA PRO A 349 -26.97 -2.69 0.36
C PRO A 349 -26.75 -2.85 -1.14
N HIS A 350 -25.63 -3.46 -1.52
CA HIS A 350 -25.48 -4.01 -2.85
C HIS A 350 -26.71 -4.89 -3.08
N HIS A 351 -27.58 -4.50 -4.02
CA HIS A 351 -28.64 -5.36 -4.53
C HIS A 351 -27.99 -6.56 -5.23
N GLY A 352 -27.49 -7.50 -4.43
CA GLY A 352 -27.14 -8.83 -4.84
C GLY A 352 -28.44 -9.55 -5.19
N ARG A 353 -28.52 -9.96 -6.45
CA ARG A 353 -29.20 -11.15 -6.95
C ARG A 353 -30.08 -11.84 -5.90
N ARG A 354 -31.40 -11.73 -6.07
CA ARG A 354 -32.36 -12.66 -5.47
C ARG A 354 -31.92 -14.10 -5.81
N PRO A 355 -31.76 -15.00 -4.84
CA PRO A 355 -31.86 -16.42 -5.12
C PRO A 355 -33.31 -16.68 -5.53
N GLY A 356 -33.52 -17.27 -6.71
CA GLY A 356 -34.81 -17.85 -7.04
C GLY A 356 -35.15 -18.95 -6.02
N GLY A 357 -36.41 -18.98 -5.60
CA GLY A 357 -36.94 -20.01 -4.71
C GLY A 357 -38.39 -19.68 -4.39
N GLY A 358 -39.29 -20.54 -4.84
CA GLY A 358 -40.74 -20.32 -4.87
C GLY A 358 -41.38 -20.14 -3.50
N ALA A 359 -42.50 -19.44 -3.52
CA ALA A 359 -43.42 -19.33 -2.41
C ALA A 359 -44.08 -20.68 -2.09
N VAL A 360 -44.16 -21.02 -0.80
CA VAL A 360 -45.34 -21.66 -0.18
C VAL A 360 -45.41 -21.16 1.27
N PRO A 361 -46.56 -20.65 1.77
CA PRO A 361 -46.70 -20.20 3.15
C PRO A 361 -47.33 -21.30 4.01
N THR A 362 -46.87 -21.48 5.25
CA THR A 362 -47.74 -22.00 6.31
C THR A 362 -47.33 -21.48 7.67
N SER A 363 -48.33 -21.00 8.38
CA SER A 363 -48.36 -20.36 9.69
C SER A 363 -48.26 -21.37 10.84
N LEU A 364 -47.68 -20.95 11.97
CA LEU A 364 -48.31 -20.89 13.31
C LEU A 364 -47.28 -20.98 14.48
N ARG A 365 -47.34 -19.96 15.35
CA ARG A 365 -47.31 -19.95 16.85
C ARG A 365 -46.80 -21.23 17.57
N ARG A 366 -46.09 -21.21 18.71
CA ARG A 366 -45.59 -20.24 19.71
C ARG A 366 -44.65 -21.05 20.69
N PRO A 367 -44.12 -20.55 21.83
CA PRO A 367 -42.74 -20.80 22.28
C PRO A 367 -42.60 -21.71 23.52
N GLY A 368 -41.37 -22.10 23.86
CA GLY A 368 -41.04 -22.68 25.17
C GLY A 368 -39.55 -22.79 25.46
N ARG A 369 -39.11 -22.06 26.51
CA ARG A 369 -38.09 -22.33 27.55
C ARG A 369 -36.83 -23.13 27.12
N GLY A 370 -35.60 -22.66 27.28
CA GLY A 370 -35.00 -22.04 28.46
C GLY A 370 -33.97 -23.00 29.07
N SER A 371 -32.67 -22.70 28.95
CA SER A 371 -31.55 -22.99 29.89
C SER A 371 -30.19 -23.05 29.18
N THR A 372 -29.22 -22.32 29.76
CA THR A 372 -27.76 -22.37 29.56
C THR A 372 -27.13 -22.87 30.87
N PRO A 373 -25.81 -23.07 31.00
CA PRO A 373 -24.80 -23.54 30.04
C PRO A 373 -23.90 -24.67 30.61
N ALA A 374 -23.19 -25.40 29.74
CA ALA A 374 -21.95 -26.10 30.06
C ALA A 374 -21.08 -26.02 28.79
N GLY A 375 -19.86 -25.50 28.79
CA GLY A 375 -18.78 -25.81 29.73
C GLY A 375 -17.91 -26.91 29.12
N SER A 376 -17.23 -26.63 28.01
CA SER A 376 -16.12 -27.47 27.54
C SER A 376 -15.12 -26.62 26.78
N ALA A 377 -14.03 -26.33 27.48
CA ALA A 377 -12.79 -25.84 26.92
C ALA A 377 -12.20 -26.94 26.04
N VAL A 378 -12.16 -26.70 24.73
CA VAL A 378 -11.34 -27.48 23.81
C VAL A 378 -10.01 -26.76 23.69
N ALA A 379 -8.97 -27.43 24.22
CA ALA A 379 -7.58 -27.04 24.09
C ALA A 379 -7.23 -26.80 22.62
N LEU A 380 -6.78 -25.57 22.30
CA LEU A 380 -6.13 -25.28 21.03
C LEU A 380 -4.72 -25.88 21.09
N VAL A 381 -4.56 -27.00 20.41
CA VAL A 381 -3.26 -27.59 20.08
C VAL A 381 -2.49 -26.58 19.24
N ASP A 382 -1.34 -26.21 19.79
CA ASP A 382 -0.26 -25.47 19.16
C ASP A 382 0.32 -26.33 18.02
N GLU A 383 0.00 -25.99 16.77
CA GLU A 383 0.75 -26.48 15.62
C GLU A 383 1.53 -25.33 14.99
N GLY A 384 2.81 -25.31 15.33
CA GLY A 384 3.83 -24.54 14.63
C GLY A 384 3.82 -24.85 13.14
N SER A 385 3.60 -23.80 12.35
CA SER A 385 3.91 -23.81 10.92
C SER A 385 4.77 -22.59 10.65
N LEU A 386 6.06 -22.86 10.56
CA LEU A 386 7.08 -22.17 9.78
C LEU A 386 6.49 -21.36 8.62
N ASP A 387 6.20 -20.08 8.84
CA ASP A 387 6.00 -19.10 7.77
C ASP A 387 7.32 -18.30 7.67
N ARG A 388 8.11 -18.67 6.67
CA ARG A 388 9.38 -18.04 6.25
C ARG A 388 9.14 -16.72 5.52
#